data_AF-A0A6G9FKI4-F1
#
_entry.id   AF-A0A6G9FKI4-F1
#
_cell.length_a   1.000
_cell.length_b   1.000
_cell.length_c   1.000
_cell.angle_alpha   90.00
_cell.angle_beta   90.00
_cell.angle_gamma   90.00
#
_symmetry.space_group_name_H-M   'P 1'
#
loop_
_entity.id
_entity.type
_entity.pdbx_description
1 polymer ?
#
loop_
_entity_poly.entity_id
_entity_poly.type
_entity_poly.pdbx_seq_one_letter_code
_entity_poly.pdbx_strand_id
1 'polypeptide(L)'
;MEIAQVIFSGVLVLVTLAYVILTWRLAGHTSRTADSAKESATASLRAAEAAARSATVMEAGLAVEFHIAIRRHASSGFVRFNTKPTTASVYLHKLTADLNVMPDETGKQIDVPPFDLQPEDGQPLPLFAHCGDAAAFEWPHPTARVGDFGIWGHVIVQYSLSEDAPTRSRSVLVESREGLHDLAARLADGVQANDQNVVDNLSGDGERHGVQAADG
;
A
#
# COMPACT_ATOMS: atom_id res chain seq x y z
N MET A 1 6.87 85.31 39.32
CA MET A 1 6.03 84.12 39.05
C MET A 1 6.04 83.72 37.57
N GLU A 2 6.28 84.65 36.63
CA GLU A 2 6.29 84.39 35.17
C GLU A 2 7.46 83.53 34.65
N ILE A 3 8.66 83.64 35.24
CA ILE A 3 9.84 82.88 34.79
C ILE A 3 9.67 81.36 34.97
N ALA A 4 9.03 80.94 36.07
CA ALA A 4 8.76 79.52 36.34
C ALA A 4 7.76 78.92 35.34
N GLN A 5 6.79 79.71 34.87
CA GLN A 5 5.80 79.28 33.89
C GLN A 5 6.43 79.10 32.49
N VAL A 6 7.32 79.99 32.07
CA VAL A 6 8.04 79.90 30.79
C VAL A 6 8.97 78.66 30.75
N ILE A 7 9.69 78.39 31.85
CA ILE A 7 10.55 77.21 31.96
C ILE A 7 9.70 75.92 31.91
N PHE A 8 8.58 75.89 32.64
CA PHE A 8 7.69 74.73 32.65
C PHE A 8 7.09 74.45 31.26
N SER A 9 6.63 75.49 30.56
CA SER A 9 6.12 75.35 29.19
C SER A 9 7.21 74.90 28.20
N GLY A 10 8.44 75.42 28.33
CA GLY A 10 9.56 75.00 27.47
C GLY A 10 9.94 73.54 27.65
N VAL A 11 9.97 73.04 28.90
CA VAL A 11 10.23 71.62 29.19
C VAL A 11 9.12 70.73 28.63
N LEU A 12 7.86 71.15 28.73
CA LEU A 12 6.71 70.37 28.25
C LEU A 12 6.72 70.22 26.72
N VAL A 13 7.12 71.27 25.99
CA VAL A 13 7.30 71.24 24.52
C VAL A 13 8.45 70.31 24.12
N LEU A 14 9.56 70.29 24.87
CA LEU A 14 10.67 69.38 24.59
C LEU A 14 10.29 67.91 24.79
N VAL A 15 9.54 67.61 25.85
CA VAL A 15 9.07 66.24 26.14
C VAL A 15 8.09 65.76 25.06
N THR A 16 7.15 66.60 24.62
CA THR A 16 6.23 66.23 23.54
C THR A 16 6.95 66.03 22.22
N LEU A 17 7.92 66.88 21.87
CA LEU A 17 8.72 66.72 20.65
C LEU A 17 9.53 65.42 20.68
N ALA A 18 10.17 65.11 21.81
CA ALA A 18 10.90 63.85 22.01
C ALA A 18 9.98 62.63 21.88
N TYR A 19 8.77 62.68 22.46
CA TYR A 19 7.80 61.61 22.38
C TYR A 19 7.30 61.37 20.94
N VAL A 20 7.03 62.45 20.20
CA VAL A 20 6.63 62.34 18.78
C VAL A 20 7.73 61.68 17.95
N ILE A 21 8.99 62.11 18.10
CA ILE A 21 10.13 61.55 17.36
C ILE A 21 10.32 60.06 17.70
N LEU A 22 10.24 59.71 18.99
CA LEU A 22 10.38 58.32 19.44
C LEU A 22 9.27 57.45 18.85
N THR A 23 8.03 57.93 18.88
CA THR A 23 6.85 57.22 18.34
C THR A 23 6.97 57.03 16.83
N TRP A 24 7.43 58.04 16.11
CA TRP A 24 7.64 57.96 14.66
C TRP A 24 8.75 56.97 14.29
N ARG A 25 9.84 56.93 15.04
CA ARG A 25 10.90 55.92 14.86
C ARG A 25 10.40 54.51 15.16
N LEU A 26 9.64 54.33 16.22
CA LEU A 26 9.10 53.03 16.58
C LEU A 26 8.14 52.52 15.50
N ALA A 27 7.25 53.38 14.99
CA ALA A 27 6.32 53.07 13.90
C ALA A 27 7.06 52.70 12.59
N GLY A 28 8.15 53.40 12.27
CA GLY A 28 8.96 53.08 11.09
C GLY A 28 9.75 51.76 11.23
N HIS A 29 10.14 51.39 12.46
CA HIS A 29 10.76 50.09 12.71
C HIS A 29 9.73 48.95 12.66
N THR A 30 8.54 49.13 13.23
CA THR A 30 7.49 48.10 13.18
C THR A 30 6.96 47.88 11.77
N SER A 31 6.82 48.93 10.95
CA SER A 31 6.40 48.78 9.56
C SER A 31 7.41 47.98 8.73
N ARG A 32 8.71 48.26 8.88
CA ARG A 32 9.77 47.51 8.18
C ARG A 32 9.80 46.04 8.59
N THR A 33 9.62 45.74 9.88
CA THR A 33 9.54 44.35 10.35
C THR A 33 8.30 43.65 9.81
N ALA A 34 7.16 44.34 9.70
CA ALA A 34 5.95 43.79 9.11
C ALA A 34 6.11 43.50 7.60
N ASP A 35 6.77 44.40 6.87
CA ASP A 35 7.08 44.23 5.45
C ASP A 35 8.05 43.04 5.24
N SER A 36 9.11 42.93 6.04
CA SER A 36 10.03 41.79 6.00
C SER A 36 9.35 40.47 6.38
N ALA A 37 8.43 40.47 7.35
CA ALA A 37 7.66 39.29 7.70
C ALA A 37 6.73 38.86 6.56
N LYS A 38 6.10 39.81 5.87
CA LYS A 38 5.27 39.56 4.69
C LYS A 38 6.10 39.01 3.52
N GLU A 39 7.26 39.59 3.26
CA GLU A 39 8.20 39.09 2.25
C GLU A 39 8.65 37.67 2.58
N SER A 40 9.01 37.39 3.84
CA SER A 40 9.39 36.04 4.26
C SER A 40 8.23 35.05 4.12
N ALA A 41 6.99 35.42 4.46
CA ALA A 41 5.83 34.55 4.32
C ALA A 41 5.54 34.23 2.84
N THR A 42 5.63 35.23 1.96
CA THR A 42 5.45 35.02 0.51
C THR A 42 6.59 34.20 -0.11
N ALA A 43 7.82 34.37 0.36
CA ALA A 43 8.96 33.56 -0.05
C ALA A 43 8.79 32.10 0.38
N SER A 44 8.35 31.84 1.61
CA SER A 44 8.04 30.49 2.10
C SER A 44 6.91 29.84 1.31
N LEU A 45 5.85 30.57 0.98
CA LEU A 45 4.76 30.06 0.13
C LEU A 45 5.27 29.69 -1.26
N ARG A 46 6.05 30.55 -1.90
CA ARG A 46 6.64 30.27 -3.22
C ARG A 46 7.61 29.08 -3.18
N ALA A 47 8.40 28.96 -2.11
CA ALA A 47 9.29 27.81 -1.92
C ALA A 47 8.50 26.51 -1.72
N ALA A 48 7.41 26.53 -0.94
CA ALA A 48 6.52 25.39 -0.77
C ALA A 48 5.84 25.00 -2.08
N GLU A 49 5.34 25.96 -2.85
CA GLU A 49 4.75 25.71 -4.16
C GLU A 49 5.78 25.15 -5.15
N ALA A 50 7.01 25.67 -5.16
CA ALA A 50 8.08 25.18 -6.01
C ALA A 50 8.51 23.76 -5.63
N ALA A 51 8.56 23.45 -4.32
CA ALA A 51 8.82 22.11 -3.81
C ALA A 51 7.70 21.14 -4.20
N ALA A 52 6.43 21.55 -4.04
CA ALA A 52 5.27 20.75 -4.45
C ALA A 52 5.30 20.44 -5.95
N ARG A 53 5.56 21.45 -6.80
CA ARG A 53 5.69 21.24 -8.26
C ARG A 53 6.87 20.33 -8.59
N SER A 54 8.00 20.48 -7.90
CA SER A 54 9.18 19.63 -8.12
C SER A 54 8.91 18.18 -7.71
N ALA A 55 8.21 17.96 -6.58
CA ALA A 55 7.75 16.64 -6.16
C ALA A 55 6.83 16.02 -7.21
N THR A 56 5.83 16.76 -7.71
CA THR A 56 4.94 16.27 -8.77
C THR A 56 5.69 15.88 -10.05
N VAL A 57 6.70 16.65 -10.46
CA VAL A 57 7.52 16.34 -11.65
C VAL A 57 8.40 15.11 -11.41
N MET A 58 9.02 14.99 -10.24
CA MET A 58 9.81 13.81 -9.87
C MET A 58 8.94 12.56 -9.81
N GLU A 59 7.75 12.67 -9.23
CA GLU A 59 6.75 11.62 -9.22
C GLU A 59 6.34 11.24 -10.64
N ALA A 60 6.12 12.19 -11.55
CA ALA A 60 5.75 11.92 -12.94
C ALA A 60 6.81 11.11 -13.70
N GLY A 61 8.08 11.25 -13.34
CA GLY A 61 9.19 10.48 -13.93
C GLY A 61 9.33 9.06 -13.39
N LEU A 62 8.70 8.72 -12.26
CA LEU A 62 8.85 7.41 -11.64
C LEU A 62 7.93 6.37 -12.28
N ALA A 63 8.52 5.40 -12.98
CA ALA A 63 7.82 4.22 -13.47
C ALA A 63 7.81 3.14 -12.38
N VAL A 64 6.65 2.92 -11.76
CA VAL A 64 6.49 1.85 -10.77
C VAL A 64 6.28 0.52 -11.49
N GLU A 65 7.14 -0.44 -11.19
CA GLU A 65 7.00 -1.82 -11.63
C GLU A 65 6.27 -2.63 -10.56
N PHE A 66 5.54 -3.64 -11.03
CA PHE A 66 4.76 -4.54 -10.19
C PHE A 66 5.07 -5.97 -10.58
N HIS A 67 5.21 -6.82 -9.56
CA HIS A 67 5.22 -8.26 -9.70
C HIS A 67 3.94 -8.81 -9.09
N ILE A 68 3.17 -9.57 -9.87
CA ILE A 68 1.92 -10.17 -9.42
C ILE A 68 2.04 -11.68 -9.55
N ALA A 69 1.96 -12.37 -8.42
CA ALA A 69 1.99 -13.82 -8.35
C ALA A 69 0.60 -14.35 -7.99
N ILE A 70 0.09 -15.28 -8.80
CA ILE A 70 -1.12 -16.02 -8.51
C ILE A 70 -0.77 -17.18 -7.58
N ARG A 71 -1.43 -17.28 -6.43
CA ARG A 71 -1.17 -18.33 -5.42
C ARG A 71 -2.48 -18.94 -4.93
N ARG A 72 -2.39 -20.10 -4.29
CA ARG A 72 -3.49 -20.64 -3.51
C ARG A 72 -3.57 -19.95 -2.15
N HIS A 73 -4.79 -19.68 -1.70
CA HIS A 73 -5.09 -19.31 -0.33
C HIS A 73 -5.08 -20.57 0.56
N ALA A 74 -4.24 -20.57 1.59
CA ALA A 74 -3.86 -21.78 2.32
C ALA A 74 -5.03 -22.47 3.03
N SER A 75 -6.01 -21.72 3.54
CA SER A 75 -7.12 -22.24 4.33
C SER A 75 -8.44 -22.39 3.56
N SER A 76 -8.66 -21.58 2.52
CA SER A 76 -9.96 -21.51 1.81
C SER A 76 -9.94 -22.23 0.46
N GLY A 77 -8.74 -22.50 -0.09
CA GLY A 77 -8.61 -23.07 -1.43
C GLY A 77 -8.99 -22.12 -2.56
N PHE A 78 -9.23 -20.84 -2.29
CA PHE A 78 -9.42 -19.82 -3.32
C PHE A 78 -8.08 -19.40 -3.95
N VAL A 79 -8.16 -18.80 -5.13
CA VAL A 79 -7.02 -18.19 -5.82
C VAL A 79 -6.80 -16.77 -5.26
N ARG A 80 -5.56 -16.43 -4.93
CA ARG A 80 -5.14 -15.11 -4.47
C ARG A 80 -4.11 -14.49 -5.40
N PHE A 81 -4.14 -13.17 -5.49
CA PHE A 81 -3.17 -12.35 -6.21
C PHE A 81 -2.30 -11.62 -5.22
N ASN A 82 -1.03 -11.97 -5.19
CA ASN A 82 -0.03 -11.28 -4.40
C ASN A 82 0.59 -10.20 -5.28
N THR A 83 0.15 -8.95 -5.11
CA THR A 83 0.62 -7.78 -5.85
C THR A 83 1.71 -7.08 -5.06
N LYS A 84 2.92 -7.08 -5.61
CA LYS A 84 4.11 -6.49 -4.98
C LYS A 84 4.67 -5.37 -5.85
N PRO A 85 4.65 -4.11 -5.39
CA PRO A 85 5.42 -3.06 -6.05
C PRO A 85 6.92 -3.31 -5.83
N THR A 86 7.72 -3.19 -6.89
CA THR A 86 9.15 -3.54 -6.86
C THR A 86 10.07 -2.32 -6.84
N THR A 87 9.60 -1.16 -7.31
CA THR A 87 10.45 0.04 -7.47
C THR A 87 10.19 1.10 -6.40
N ALA A 88 8.95 1.27 -5.94
CA ALA A 88 8.57 2.27 -4.93
C ALA A 88 7.29 1.88 -4.19
N SER A 89 7.13 2.39 -2.97
CA SER A 89 5.89 2.25 -2.21
C SER A 89 4.79 3.08 -2.83
N VAL A 90 3.57 2.56 -2.87
CA VAL A 90 2.43 3.18 -3.55
C VAL A 90 1.13 2.98 -2.78
N TYR A 91 0.17 3.86 -3.02
CA TYR A 91 -1.23 3.66 -2.66
C TYR A 91 -1.94 2.96 -3.82
N LEU A 92 -2.39 1.73 -3.59
CA LEU A 92 -3.18 0.92 -4.50
C LEU A 92 -4.65 1.34 -4.40
N HIS A 93 -5.23 1.81 -5.50
CA HIS A 93 -6.63 2.25 -5.53
C HIS A 93 -7.56 1.16 -6.01
N LYS A 94 -7.12 0.38 -6.99
CA LYS A 94 -7.96 -0.60 -7.68
C LYS A 94 -7.10 -1.57 -8.47
N LEU A 95 -7.46 -2.85 -8.42
CA LEU A 95 -6.88 -3.87 -9.30
C LEU A 95 -8.00 -4.50 -10.11
N THR A 96 -7.87 -4.49 -11.44
CA THR A 96 -8.82 -5.13 -12.35
C THR A 96 -8.12 -6.27 -13.07
N ALA A 97 -8.65 -7.48 -12.95
CA ALA A 97 -8.15 -8.67 -13.59
C ALA A 97 -8.90 -8.92 -14.90
N ASP A 98 -8.16 -9.08 -16.00
CA ASP A 98 -8.65 -9.52 -17.32
C ASP A 98 -7.89 -10.80 -17.68
N LEU A 99 -8.52 -11.93 -17.39
CA LEU A 99 -7.84 -13.22 -17.29
C LEU A 99 -8.60 -14.31 -18.01
N ASN A 100 -7.83 -15.29 -18.44
CA ASN A 100 -8.28 -16.47 -19.13
C ASN A 100 -7.88 -17.68 -18.30
N VAL A 101 -8.82 -18.60 -18.15
CA VAL A 101 -8.64 -19.81 -17.36
C VAL A 101 -8.68 -21.01 -18.30
N MET A 102 -7.74 -21.93 -18.12
CA MET A 102 -7.77 -23.23 -18.76
C MET A 102 -7.91 -24.30 -17.70
N PRO A 103 -9.10 -24.93 -17.60
CA PRO A 103 -9.38 -25.88 -16.54
C PRO A 103 -8.64 -27.20 -16.71
N ASP A 104 -8.35 -27.62 -17.94
CA ASP A 104 -7.75 -28.92 -18.24
C ASP A 104 -6.68 -28.86 -19.36
N GLU A 105 -5.96 -29.96 -19.55
CA GLU A 105 -4.95 -30.10 -20.62
C GLU A 105 -5.55 -30.08 -22.03
N THR A 106 -6.88 -30.14 -22.17
CA THR A 106 -7.55 -30.27 -23.47
C THR A 106 -7.56 -28.96 -24.26
N GLY A 107 -7.10 -27.86 -23.67
CA GLY A 107 -6.85 -26.62 -24.39
C GLY A 107 -8.04 -25.66 -24.46
N LYS A 108 -9.18 -26.00 -23.83
CA LYS A 108 -10.37 -25.15 -23.89
C LYS A 108 -10.24 -23.96 -22.94
N GLN A 109 -9.83 -22.83 -23.48
CA GLN A 109 -9.77 -21.56 -22.77
C GLN A 109 -11.18 -21.04 -22.45
N ILE A 110 -11.36 -20.56 -21.22
CA ILE A 110 -12.53 -19.84 -20.75
C ILE A 110 -12.11 -18.40 -20.50
N ASP A 111 -12.65 -17.48 -21.30
CA ASP A 111 -12.45 -16.05 -21.08
C ASP A 111 -13.30 -15.61 -19.89
N VAL A 112 -12.66 -15.06 -18.86
CA VAL A 112 -13.34 -14.51 -17.70
C VAL A 112 -13.56 -13.02 -17.95
N PRO A 113 -14.81 -12.52 -17.91
CA PRO A 113 -15.07 -11.09 -18.04
C PRO A 113 -14.26 -10.29 -17.02
N PRO A 114 -13.73 -9.11 -17.36
CA PRO A 114 -12.92 -8.33 -16.44
C PRO A 114 -13.64 -8.04 -15.13
N PHE A 115 -12.95 -8.23 -14.01
CA PHE A 115 -13.52 -8.03 -12.68
C PHE A 115 -12.53 -7.35 -11.74
N ASP A 116 -13.07 -6.69 -10.72
CA ASP A 116 -12.27 -5.99 -9.73
C ASP A 116 -11.90 -6.92 -8.58
N LEU A 117 -10.61 -6.96 -8.26
CA LEU A 117 -10.07 -7.71 -7.15
C LEU A 117 -10.32 -6.97 -5.83
N GLN A 118 -10.65 -7.71 -4.77
CA GLN A 118 -10.88 -7.17 -3.44
C GLN A 118 -9.72 -7.53 -2.51
N PRO A 119 -9.32 -6.66 -1.56
CA PRO A 119 -8.34 -7.00 -0.54
C PRO A 119 -8.80 -8.18 0.33
N GLU A 120 -7.89 -9.13 0.62
CA GLU A 120 -8.17 -10.37 1.37
C GLU A 120 -8.82 -10.12 2.75
N ASP A 121 -8.41 -9.06 3.43
CA ASP A 121 -8.91 -8.73 4.77
C ASP A 121 -10.09 -7.73 4.77
N GLY A 122 -10.68 -7.45 3.60
CA GLY A 122 -11.72 -6.43 3.46
C GLY A 122 -11.22 -5.00 3.78
N GLN A 123 -9.91 -4.80 3.71
CA GLN A 123 -9.30 -3.49 3.96
C GLN A 123 -9.84 -2.45 2.96
N PRO A 124 -10.13 -1.22 3.41
CA PRO A 124 -10.61 -0.19 2.52
C PRO A 124 -9.49 0.22 1.55
N LEU A 125 -9.88 0.56 0.33
CA LEU A 125 -9.01 1.19 -0.66
C LEU A 125 -9.13 2.73 -0.52
N PRO A 126 -8.04 3.49 -0.72
CA PRO A 126 -6.72 3.05 -1.19
C PRO A 126 -5.88 2.36 -0.11
N LEU A 127 -5.21 1.26 -0.49
CA LEU A 127 -4.32 0.49 0.37
C LEU A 127 -2.87 0.91 0.17
N PHE A 128 -2.15 1.26 1.24
CA PHE A 128 -0.72 1.53 1.16
C PHE A 128 0.09 0.24 1.07
N ALA A 129 0.79 0.05 -0.06
CA ALA A 129 1.67 -1.08 -0.31
C ALA A 129 3.14 -0.63 -0.28
N HIS A 130 3.89 -1.15 0.68
CA HIS A 130 5.32 -0.92 0.79
C HIS A 130 6.08 -1.59 -0.36
N CYS A 131 7.09 -0.91 -0.88
CA CYS A 131 8.02 -1.49 -1.85
C CYS A 131 8.64 -2.77 -1.28
N GLY A 132 8.52 -3.88 -2.01
CA GLY A 132 9.03 -5.17 -1.52
C GLY A 132 7.98 -6.06 -0.87
N ASP A 133 6.87 -5.49 -0.39
CA ASP A 133 5.82 -6.23 0.32
C ASP A 133 4.66 -6.56 -0.62
N ALA A 134 4.10 -7.75 -0.46
CA ALA A 134 2.97 -8.19 -1.28
C ALA A 134 1.66 -7.84 -0.57
N ALA A 135 0.82 -7.05 -1.23
CA ALA A 135 -0.59 -6.90 -0.88
C ALA A 135 -1.38 -8.06 -1.51
N ALA A 136 -2.22 -8.72 -0.70
CA ALA A 136 -2.99 -9.87 -1.13
C ALA A 136 -4.41 -9.45 -1.52
N PHE A 137 -4.83 -9.91 -2.69
CA PHE A 137 -6.17 -9.67 -3.22
C PHE A 137 -6.83 -11.00 -3.58
N GLU A 138 -8.12 -11.11 -3.31
CA GLU A 138 -8.89 -12.33 -3.54
C GLU A 138 -9.53 -12.34 -4.92
N TRP A 139 -9.58 -13.55 -5.48
CA TRP A 139 -10.38 -13.86 -6.65
C TRP A 139 -11.85 -14.11 -6.24
N PRO A 140 -12.82 -13.30 -6.69
CA PRO A 140 -14.21 -13.40 -6.23
C PRO A 140 -15.05 -14.47 -6.95
N HIS A 141 -14.59 -15.04 -8.07
CA HIS A 141 -15.38 -15.98 -8.89
C HIS A 141 -15.00 -17.47 -8.71
N PRO A 142 -15.97 -18.40 -8.73
CA PRO A 142 -15.69 -19.84 -8.67
C PRO A 142 -15.11 -20.42 -9.98
N THR A 143 -14.86 -19.57 -10.98
CA THR A 143 -14.40 -19.95 -12.33
C THR A 143 -12.95 -20.42 -12.34
N ALA A 144 -12.10 -19.79 -11.53
CA ALA A 144 -10.72 -20.23 -11.33
C ALA A 144 -10.65 -21.06 -10.05
N ARG A 145 -10.10 -22.25 -10.14
CA ARG A 145 -10.01 -23.23 -9.04
C ARG A 145 -8.60 -23.74 -8.88
N VAL A 146 -8.31 -24.21 -7.67
CA VAL A 146 -7.10 -25.00 -7.40
C VAL A 146 -7.18 -26.29 -8.22
N GLY A 147 -6.15 -26.55 -9.01
CA GLY A 147 -6.11 -27.65 -9.98
C GLY A 147 -6.49 -27.26 -11.42
N ASP A 148 -6.72 -25.99 -11.73
CA ASP A 148 -6.80 -25.55 -13.13
C ASP A 148 -5.42 -25.62 -13.79
N PHE A 149 -5.37 -26.07 -15.06
CA PHE A 149 -4.12 -26.20 -15.82
C PHE A 149 -3.36 -24.90 -15.96
N GLY A 150 -4.06 -23.79 -16.14
CA GLY A 150 -3.40 -22.51 -16.16
C GLY A 150 -4.34 -21.32 -16.08
N ILE A 151 -3.79 -20.24 -15.56
CA ILE A 151 -4.42 -18.92 -15.58
C ILE A 151 -3.44 -17.96 -16.23
N TRP A 152 -3.89 -17.18 -17.22
CA TRP A 152 -3.07 -16.19 -17.90
C TRP A 152 -3.86 -14.94 -18.26
N GLY A 153 -3.19 -13.80 -18.36
CA GLY A 153 -3.77 -12.58 -18.85
C GLY A 153 -3.11 -11.37 -18.22
N HIS A 154 -3.88 -10.31 -18.03
CA HIS A 154 -3.37 -9.05 -17.52
C HIS A 154 -4.10 -8.62 -16.26
N VAL A 155 -3.34 -8.04 -15.32
CA VAL A 155 -3.91 -7.31 -14.19
C VAL A 155 -3.56 -5.85 -14.36
N ILE A 156 -4.59 -5.00 -14.35
CA ILE A 156 -4.48 -3.56 -14.42
C ILE A 156 -4.45 -3.03 -12.99
N VAL A 157 -3.29 -2.50 -12.59
CA VAL A 157 -3.07 -1.90 -11.27
C VAL A 157 -3.25 -0.40 -11.37
N GLN A 158 -4.23 0.14 -10.66
CA GLN A 158 -4.40 1.57 -10.47
C GLN A 158 -3.76 2.00 -9.14
N TYR A 159 -2.82 2.94 -9.21
CA TYR A 159 -2.01 3.35 -8.07
C TYR A 159 -1.69 4.84 -8.08
N SER A 160 -1.24 5.35 -6.93
CA SER A 160 -0.73 6.72 -6.76
C SER A 160 0.48 6.71 -5.82
N LEU A 161 1.33 7.73 -5.89
CA LEU A 161 2.53 7.82 -5.04
C LEU A 161 2.23 8.45 -3.66
N SER A 162 1.13 9.19 -3.56
CA SER A 162 0.56 9.71 -2.32
C SER A 162 -0.96 9.60 -2.36
N GLU A 163 -1.62 9.68 -1.20
CA GLU A 163 -3.08 9.53 -1.07
C GLU A 163 -3.88 10.48 -1.99
N ASP A 164 -3.45 11.74 -2.08
CA ASP A 164 -4.09 12.77 -2.91
C ASP A 164 -3.48 12.94 -4.32
N ALA A 165 -2.51 12.09 -4.71
CA ALA A 165 -1.86 12.22 -6.02
C ALA A 165 -2.74 11.68 -7.15
N PRO A 166 -2.54 12.15 -8.40
CA PRO A 166 -3.23 11.61 -9.55
C PRO A 166 -3.02 10.10 -9.70
N THR A 167 -4.11 9.37 -9.90
CA THR A 167 -4.08 7.93 -10.14
C THR A 167 -3.44 7.62 -11.49
N ARG A 168 -2.63 6.57 -11.52
CA ARG A 168 -1.98 6.01 -12.70
C ARG A 168 -2.40 4.57 -12.88
N SER A 169 -2.27 4.07 -14.10
CA SER A 169 -2.61 2.69 -14.44
C SER A 169 -1.41 1.97 -15.04
N ARG A 170 -1.20 0.72 -14.63
CA ARG A 170 -0.17 -0.17 -15.20
C ARG A 170 -0.78 -1.54 -15.48
N SER A 171 -0.64 -2.02 -16.70
CA SER A 171 -0.95 -3.41 -17.05
C SER A 171 0.25 -4.30 -16.74
N VAL A 172 0.01 -5.42 -16.06
CA VAL A 172 1.00 -6.42 -15.67
C VAL A 172 0.55 -7.74 -16.24
N LEU A 173 1.40 -8.38 -17.06
CA LEU A 173 1.15 -9.74 -17.52
C LEU A 173 1.29 -10.70 -16.32
N VAL A 174 0.31 -11.58 -16.14
CA VAL A 174 0.33 -12.62 -15.13
C VAL A 174 0.12 -13.97 -15.78
N GLU A 175 0.88 -14.95 -15.32
CA GLU A 175 0.71 -16.35 -15.71
C GLU A 175 0.95 -17.26 -14.49
N SER A 176 0.16 -18.32 -14.39
CA SER A 176 0.36 -19.40 -13.43
C SER A 176 0.09 -20.71 -14.14
N ARG A 177 1.16 -21.42 -14.48
CA ARG A 177 1.12 -22.79 -15.04
C ARG A 177 1.44 -23.87 -14.00
N GLU A 178 2.34 -23.57 -13.06
CA GLU A 178 2.86 -24.58 -12.11
C GLU A 178 2.19 -24.52 -10.73
N GLY A 179 1.62 -23.38 -10.33
CA GLY A 179 1.23 -23.09 -8.94
C GLY A 179 -0.09 -23.70 -8.44
N LEU A 180 -0.95 -24.21 -9.34
CA LEU A 180 -2.27 -24.75 -8.97
C LEU A 180 -2.31 -26.29 -8.98
N HIS A 181 -1.57 -26.94 -9.89
CA HIS A 181 -1.54 -28.41 -10.04
C HIS A 181 -0.56 -29.12 -9.10
N ASP A 182 0.66 -28.59 -8.96
CA ASP A 182 1.77 -29.33 -8.33
C ASP A 182 1.55 -29.57 -6.81
N LEU A 183 0.70 -28.77 -6.17
CA LEU A 183 0.32 -28.96 -4.77
C LEU A 183 -0.89 -29.88 -4.57
N ALA A 184 -1.80 -29.96 -5.55
CA ALA A 184 -2.94 -30.89 -5.50
C ALA A 184 -2.45 -32.33 -5.64
N ALA A 185 -1.47 -32.56 -6.52
CA ALA A 185 -0.76 -33.84 -6.62
C ALA A 185 -0.04 -34.18 -5.30
N ARG A 186 0.73 -33.24 -4.72
CA ARG A 186 1.45 -33.47 -3.44
C ARG A 186 0.53 -33.65 -2.23
N LEU A 187 -0.65 -33.03 -2.21
CA LEU A 187 -1.66 -33.25 -1.18
C LEU A 187 -2.40 -34.58 -1.38
N ALA A 188 -2.70 -34.98 -2.61
CA ALA A 188 -3.24 -36.30 -2.90
C ALA A 188 -2.26 -37.41 -2.47
N ASP A 189 -0.96 -37.23 -2.78
CA ASP A 189 0.09 -38.14 -2.34
C ASP A 189 0.26 -38.15 -0.80
N GLY A 190 0.18 -36.98 -0.16
CA GLY A 190 0.27 -36.84 1.30
C GLY A 190 -0.94 -37.40 2.06
N VAL A 191 -2.16 -37.32 1.50
CA VAL A 191 -3.38 -37.91 2.06
C VAL A 191 -3.40 -39.42 1.84
N GLN A 192 -2.98 -39.91 0.66
CA GLN A 192 -2.81 -41.35 0.41
C GLN A 192 -1.76 -41.98 1.35
N ALA A 193 -0.63 -41.31 1.59
CA ALA A 193 0.38 -41.79 2.53
C ALA A 193 -0.12 -41.86 3.99
N ASN A 194 -1.07 -41.00 4.37
CA ASN A 194 -1.65 -41.00 5.72
C ASN A 194 -2.74 -42.07 5.88
N ASP A 195 -3.57 -42.30 4.86
CA ASP A 195 -4.57 -43.37 4.87
C ASP A 195 -3.92 -44.76 4.83
N GLN A 196 -2.82 -44.95 4.09
CA GLN A 196 -2.07 -46.21 4.08
C GLN A 196 -1.50 -46.55 5.47
N ASN A 197 -0.96 -45.55 6.19
CA ASN A 197 -0.43 -45.73 7.54
C ASN A 197 -1.51 -46.03 8.59
N VAL A 198 -2.74 -45.53 8.42
CA VAL A 198 -3.86 -45.86 9.32
C VAL A 198 -4.36 -47.28 9.05
N VAL A 199 -4.42 -47.72 7.80
CA VAL A 199 -4.80 -49.09 7.44
C VAL A 199 -3.74 -50.10 7.90
N ASP A 200 -2.44 -49.81 7.72
CA ASP A 200 -1.36 -50.70 8.18
C ASP A 200 -1.31 -50.80 9.72
N ASN A 201 -1.58 -49.71 10.46
CA ASN A 201 -1.68 -49.75 11.91
C ASN A 201 -2.94 -50.46 12.44
N LEU A 202 -4.03 -50.53 11.66
CA LEU A 202 -5.23 -51.29 12.02
C LEU A 202 -5.18 -52.75 11.57
N SER A 203 -4.24 -53.09 10.67
CA SER A 203 -4.01 -54.47 10.20
C SER A 203 -3.02 -55.26 11.07
N GLY A 204 -2.29 -54.57 11.96
CA GLY A 204 -1.17 -55.13 12.73
C GLY A 204 -1.51 -55.74 14.10
N ASP A 205 -2.67 -55.45 14.70
CA ASP A 205 -3.01 -55.94 16.06
C ASP A 205 -3.78 -57.28 16.03
N GLY A 206 -3.21 -58.25 15.32
CA GLY A 206 -3.78 -59.57 15.11
C GLY A 206 -2.92 -60.75 15.59
N GLU A 207 -1.78 -60.55 16.27
CA GLU A 207 -0.95 -61.67 16.74
C GLU A 207 -0.48 -61.53 18.20
N ARG A 208 -1.33 -62.09 19.08
CA ARG A 208 -0.97 -63.04 20.16
C ARG A 208 0.37 -62.81 20.87
N HIS A 209 0.34 -62.07 21.98
CA HIS A 209 1.24 -62.36 23.10
C HIS A 209 0.60 -63.39 24.04
N GLY A 210 1.09 -64.63 23.94
CA GLY A 210 0.81 -65.69 24.89
C GLY A 210 1.43 -65.35 26.26
N VAL A 211 0.58 -65.28 27.28
CA VAL A 211 1.03 -65.28 28.68
C VAL A 211 1.36 -66.73 29.03
N GLN A 212 2.67 -67.01 29.06
CA GLN A 212 3.24 -68.27 29.48
C GLN A 212 3.21 -68.33 31.01
N ALA A 213 2.54 -69.35 31.55
CA ALA A 213 2.59 -69.69 32.96
C ALA A 213 4.03 -70.10 33.35
N ALA A 214 4.51 -69.55 34.47
CA ALA A 214 5.72 -70.02 35.14
C ALA A 214 5.32 -70.52 36.53
N ASP A 215 5.43 -71.83 36.72
CA ASP A 215 5.46 -72.49 38.02
C ASP A 215 6.72 -72.08 38.79
N GLY A 216 6.55 -71.90 40.11
CA GLY A 216 7.59 -71.64 41.10
C GLY A 216 6.97 -71.36 42.46
#